data_AF-A0A2D5YWA5-F1
#
_entry.id   AF-A0A2D5YWA5-F1
#
_cell.length_a   1.000
_cell.length_b   1.000
_cell.length_c   1.000
_cell.angle_alpha   90.00
_cell.angle_beta   90.00
_cell.angle_gamma   90.00
#
_symmetry.space_group_name_H-M   'P 1'
#
loop_
_entity.id
_entity.type
_entity.pdbx_description
1 polymer ?
#
loop_
_entity_poly.entity_id
_entity_poly.type
_entity_poly.pdbx_seq_one_letter_code
_entity_poly.pdbx_strand_id
1 'polypeptide(L)'
;MPAAAAAPIHQWMSALADTTRTRALRLLQQHELTVAELCSVLQLPQSTVSRHLKVLADERWVDSRRDGTSRLYRLALDTLDPAARRLWTLIKEQTENANHSSGGANGSKRPRKTNARDPKPGLRGAANSWGGDDRRLARVLARRQTRSQAFFASAAGQWDKLRAELFGDRFDLWALITLLDRDWIVGDLGCGTGQLSEALAPFVRHVIAVDASAPMLTAARKRLRHTTNTETRKGQL
;
A
#
# COMPACT_ATOMS: atom_id res chain seq x y z
N MET A 1 -31.46 -11.13 -13.69
CA MET A 1 -30.52 -10.11 -13.19
C MET A 1 -30.51 -8.98 -14.21
N PRO A 2 -31.08 -7.79 -13.92
CA PRO A 2 -31.05 -6.71 -14.91
C PRO A 2 -29.61 -6.26 -15.07
N ALA A 3 -29.12 -6.25 -16.30
CA ALA A 3 -27.83 -5.65 -16.64
C ALA A 3 -27.89 -4.19 -16.19
N ALA A 4 -27.02 -3.80 -15.25
CA ALA A 4 -26.89 -2.40 -14.86
C ALA A 4 -26.63 -1.60 -16.14
N ALA A 5 -27.55 -0.72 -16.51
CA ALA A 5 -27.41 0.11 -17.71
C ALA A 5 -26.02 0.77 -17.67
N ALA A 6 -25.22 0.53 -18.70
CA ALA A 6 -23.87 1.09 -18.79
C ALA A 6 -23.99 2.60 -18.61
N ALA A 7 -23.35 3.12 -17.55
CA ALA A 7 -23.35 4.55 -17.31
C ALA A 7 -22.83 5.25 -18.58
N PRO A 8 -23.47 6.35 -19.03
CA PRO A 8 -23.06 7.02 -20.24
C PRO A 8 -21.58 7.43 -20.16
N ILE A 9 -20.82 7.20 -21.24
CA ILE A 9 -19.38 7.52 -21.28
C ILE A 9 -19.07 8.98 -20.90
N HIS A 10 -20.00 9.93 -21.16
CA HIS A 10 -19.84 11.32 -20.77
C HIS A 10 -19.80 11.54 -19.25
N GLN A 11 -20.47 10.69 -18.48
CA GLN A 11 -20.48 10.72 -17.02
C GLN A 11 -19.09 10.32 -16.50
N TRP A 12 -18.52 9.24 -17.05
CA TRP A 12 -17.14 8.83 -16.79
C TRP A 12 -16.12 9.88 -17.22
N MET A 13 -16.28 10.47 -18.40
CA MET A 13 -15.40 11.54 -18.86
C MET A 13 -15.44 12.75 -17.92
N SER A 14 -16.62 13.15 -17.45
CA SER A 14 -16.76 14.23 -16.47
C SER A 14 -16.05 13.88 -15.15
N ALA A 15 -16.22 12.66 -14.66
CA ALA A 15 -15.52 12.17 -13.48
C ALA A 15 -14.00 12.12 -13.70
N LEU A 16 -13.50 11.71 -14.86
CA LEU A 16 -12.05 11.58 -15.09
C LEU A 16 -11.38 12.85 -15.63
N ALA A 17 -12.14 13.90 -15.97
CA ALA A 17 -11.60 15.17 -16.46
C ALA A 17 -10.82 15.98 -15.40
N ASP A 18 -10.93 15.61 -14.12
CA ASP A 18 -10.22 16.27 -13.04
C ASP A 18 -8.89 15.56 -12.72
N THR A 19 -7.79 16.32 -12.77
CA THR A 19 -6.44 15.81 -12.54
C THR A 19 -6.24 15.23 -11.14
N THR A 20 -6.95 15.73 -10.13
CA THR A 20 -6.85 15.19 -8.76
C THR A 20 -7.51 13.81 -8.68
N ARG A 21 -8.66 13.64 -9.34
CA ARG A 21 -9.34 12.34 -9.41
C ARG A 21 -8.51 11.29 -10.15
N THR A 22 -7.89 11.64 -11.28
CA THR A 22 -7.01 10.70 -12.01
C THR A 22 -5.75 10.36 -11.22
N ARG A 23 -5.13 11.34 -10.55
CA ARG A 23 -4.01 11.09 -9.61
C ARG A 23 -4.43 10.16 -8.47
N ALA A 24 -5.59 10.38 -7.86
CA ALA A 24 -6.11 9.53 -6.80
C ALA A 24 -6.35 8.08 -7.29
N LEU A 25 -7.00 7.90 -8.44
CA LEU A 25 -7.26 6.57 -9.01
C LEU A 25 -5.97 5.81 -9.31
N ARG A 26 -4.93 6.49 -9.81
CA ARG A 26 -3.62 5.88 -10.05
C ARG A 26 -2.99 5.36 -8.75
N LEU A 27 -3.06 6.13 -7.67
CA LEU A 27 -2.55 5.70 -6.35
C LEU A 27 -3.37 4.52 -5.80
N LEU A 28 -4.70 4.60 -5.92
CA LEU A 28 -5.65 3.58 -5.46
C LEU A 28 -5.64 2.30 -6.30
N GLN A 29 -5.09 2.34 -7.51
CA GLN A 29 -4.81 1.15 -8.31
C GLN A 29 -3.64 0.35 -7.74
N GLN A 30 -2.66 1.02 -7.13
CA GLN A 30 -1.44 0.39 -6.61
C GLN A 30 -1.61 -0.09 -5.16
N HIS A 31 -2.26 0.71 -4.32
CA HIS A 31 -2.40 0.44 -2.89
C HIS A 31 -3.74 0.89 -2.34
N GLU A 32 -4.25 0.17 -1.35
CA GLU A 32 -5.38 0.66 -0.55
C GLU A 32 -4.92 1.78 0.39
N LEU A 33 -5.56 2.94 0.30
CA LEU A 33 -5.15 4.14 1.05
C LEU A 33 -6.33 4.75 1.81
N THR A 34 -6.03 5.29 2.99
CA THR A 34 -6.96 6.13 3.75
C THR A 34 -7.06 7.53 3.15
N VAL A 35 -8.10 8.27 3.54
CA VAL A 35 -8.23 9.70 3.16
C VAL A 35 -7.01 10.51 3.64
N ALA A 36 -6.53 10.28 4.86
CA ALA A 36 -5.38 11.00 5.41
C ALA A 36 -4.07 10.72 4.63
N GLU A 37 -3.87 9.47 4.21
CA GLU A 37 -2.75 9.08 3.36
C GLU A 37 -2.85 9.73 1.98
N LEU A 38 -4.03 9.70 1.35
CA LEU A 38 -4.27 10.40 0.09
C LEU A 38 -4.03 11.91 0.20
N CYS A 39 -4.43 12.56 1.30
CA CYS A 39 -4.11 13.97 1.55
C CYS A 39 -2.60 14.21 1.59
N SER A 40 -1.89 13.31 2.28
CA SER A 40 -0.43 13.37 2.40
C SER A 40 0.27 13.16 1.06
N VAL A 41 -0.24 12.27 0.19
CA VAL A 41 0.34 12.04 -1.13
C VAL A 41 -0.05 13.14 -2.12
N LEU A 42 -1.32 13.50 -2.19
CA LEU A 42 -1.81 14.49 -3.17
C LEU A 42 -1.48 15.93 -2.78
N GLN A 43 -1.08 16.16 -1.52
CA GLN A 43 -0.82 17.49 -0.93
C GLN A 43 -2.05 18.39 -0.99
N LEU A 44 -3.20 17.83 -0.59
CA LEU A 44 -4.50 18.50 -0.62
C LEU A 44 -5.21 18.37 0.72
N PRO A 45 -6.08 19.34 1.09
CA PRO A 45 -6.91 19.26 2.28
C PRO A 45 -7.87 18.06 2.25
N GLN A 46 -8.22 17.56 3.44
CA GLN A 46 -9.11 16.42 3.63
C GLN A 46 -10.51 16.62 3.04
N SER A 47 -11.06 17.83 3.13
CA SER A 47 -12.36 18.16 2.55
C SER A 47 -12.37 17.99 1.02
N THR A 48 -11.30 18.44 0.36
CA THR A 48 -11.10 18.32 -1.09
C THR A 48 -10.98 16.86 -1.50
N VAL A 49 -10.09 16.09 -0.86
CA VAL A 49 -9.90 14.67 -1.17
C VAL A 49 -11.18 13.87 -0.94
N SER A 50 -11.89 14.11 0.17
CA SER A 50 -13.15 13.43 0.47
C SER A 50 -14.22 13.71 -0.57
N ARG A 51 -14.33 14.96 -1.06
CA ARG A 51 -15.25 15.32 -2.15
C ARG A 51 -14.91 14.60 -3.44
N HIS A 52 -13.63 14.51 -3.82
CA HIS A 52 -13.21 13.76 -5.01
C HIS A 52 -13.51 12.26 -4.89
N LEU A 53 -13.24 11.66 -3.73
CA LEU A 53 -13.56 10.25 -3.47
C LEU A 53 -15.07 9.99 -3.51
N LYS A 54 -15.89 10.92 -3.02
CA LYS A 54 -17.35 10.81 -3.12
C LYS A 54 -17.81 10.74 -4.57
N VAL A 55 -17.34 11.66 -5.42
CA VAL A 55 -17.66 11.63 -6.86
C VAL A 55 -17.21 10.32 -7.50
N LEU A 56 -16.00 9.85 -7.19
CA LEU A 56 -15.50 8.58 -7.71
C LEU A 56 -16.32 7.38 -7.22
N ALA A 57 -16.81 7.39 -5.97
CA ALA A 57 -17.62 6.32 -5.41
C ALA A 57 -19.04 6.31 -5.97
N ASP A 58 -19.66 7.48 -6.12
CA ASP A 58 -20.99 7.64 -6.72
C ASP A 58 -20.98 7.09 -8.18
N GLU A 59 -19.85 7.22 -8.87
CA GLU A 59 -19.59 6.71 -10.23
C GLU A 59 -18.95 5.30 -10.27
N ARG A 60 -18.84 4.61 -9.13
CA ARG A 60 -18.29 3.25 -8.99
C ARG A 60 -16.84 3.06 -9.45
N TRP A 61 -16.03 4.11 -9.48
CA TRP A 61 -14.59 4.00 -9.72
C TRP A 61 -13.82 3.45 -8.52
N VAL A 62 -14.31 3.68 -7.30
CA VAL A 62 -13.61 3.25 -6.08
C VAL A 62 -14.53 2.45 -5.17
N ASP A 63 -13.96 1.42 -4.56
CA ASP A 63 -14.56 0.71 -3.44
C ASP A 63 -13.98 1.22 -2.13
N SER A 64 -14.71 0.99 -1.04
CA SER A 64 -14.19 1.28 0.29
C SER A 64 -14.53 0.20 1.30
N ARG A 65 -13.61 -0.04 2.24
CA ARG A 65 -13.82 -0.94 3.38
C ARG A 65 -13.39 -0.27 4.68
N ARG A 66 -14.02 -0.65 5.79
CA ARG A 66 -13.60 -0.19 7.12
C ARG A 66 -12.40 -1.00 7.58
N ASP A 67 -11.43 -0.31 8.19
CA ASP A 67 -10.25 -0.90 8.83
C ASP A 67 -9.99 -0.13 10.14
N GLY A 68 -10.40 -0.73 11.26
CA GLY A 68 -10.46 -0.06 12.55
C GLY A 68 -11.33 1.22 12.51
N THR A 69 -10.74 2.35 12.91
CA THR A 69 -11.40 3.67 12.89
C THR A 69 -11.34 4.37 11.53
N SER A 70 -10.62 3.81 10.57
CA SER A 70 -10.40 4.41 9.26
C SER A 70 -11.15 3.68 8.16
N ARG A 71 -11.26 4.34 7.01
CA ARG A 71 -11.80 3.75 5.78
C ARG A 71 -10.71 3.74 4.73
N LEU A 72 -10.42 2.55 4.20
CA LEU A 72 -9.49 2.32 3.10
C LEU A 72 -10.28 2.35 1.79
N TYR A 73 -9.70 2.99 0.79
CA TYR A 73 -10.23 3.05 -0.57
C TYR A 73 -9.32 2.26 -1.50
N ARG A 74 -9.90 1.72 -2.57
CA ARG A 74 -9.18 1.04 -3.67
C ARG A 74 -9.86 1.32 -4.99
N LEU A 75 -9.13 1.21 -6.09
CA LEU A 75 -9.74 1.24 -7.42
C LEU A 75 -10.60 -0.02 -7.61
N ALA A 76 -11.85 0.16 -8.04
CA ALA A 76 -12.81 -0.91 -8.26
C ALA A 76 -12.57 -1.63 -9.62
N LEU A 77 -11.30 -1.91 -9.95
CA LEU A 77 -10.91 -2.32 -11.30
C LEU A 77 -11.64 -3.59 -11.77
N ASP A 78 -11.90 -4.52 -10.85
CA ASP A 78 -12.52 -5.82 -11.13
C ASP A 78 -14.03 -5.71 -11.40
N THR A 79 -14.70 -4.76 -10.76
CA THR A 79 -16.16 -4.56 -10.82
C THR A 79 -16.57 -3.47 -11.80
N LEU A 80 -15.61 -2.67 -12.29
CA LEU A 80 -15.83 -1.67 -13.33
C LEU A 80 -16.32 -2.27 -14.64
N ASP A 81 -17.18 -1.52 -15.32
CA ASP A 81 -17.60 -1.82 -16.69
C ASP A 81 -16.37 -1.93 -17.63
N PRO A 82 -16.31 -2.92 -18.56
CA PRO A 82 -15.17 -3.08 -19.47
C PRO A 82 -14.85 -1.83 -20.32
N ALA A 83 -15.84 -1.01 -20.67
CA ALA A 83 -15.63 0.25 -21.37
C ALA A 83 -15.01 1.32 -20.46
N ALA A 84 -15.47 1.43 -19.21
CA ALA A 84 -14.85 2.31 -18.21
C ALA A 84 -13.38 1.92 -17.96
N ARG A 85 -13.11 0.61 -17.82
CA ARG A 85 -11.74 0.11 -17.65
C ARG A 85 -10.82 0.52 -18.81
N ARG A 86 -11.28 0.39 -20.06
CA ARG A 86 -10.53 0.83 -21.26
C ARG A 86 -10.29 2.34 -21.26
N LEU A 87 -11.29 3.14 -20.90
CA LEU A 87 -11.14 4.59 -20.80
C LEU A 87 -10.08 4.98 -19.77
N TRP A 88 -10.08 4.34 -18.60
CA TRP A 88 -9.06 4.56 -17.57
C TRP A 88 -7.67 4.19 -18.06
N THR A 89 -7.50 3.04 -18.72
CA THR A 89 -6.21 2.65 -19.31
C THR A 89 -5.68 3.72 -20.26
N LEU A 90 -6.52 4.21 -21.19
CA LEU A 90 -6.13 5.27 -22.12
C LEU A 90 -5.72 6.55 -21.40
N ILE A 91 -6.51 7.02 -20.42
CA ILE A 91 -6.18 8.25 -19.67
C ILE A 91 -4.88 8.09 -18.91
N LYS A 92 -4.67 6.94 -18.25
CA LYS A 92 -3.44 6.63 -17.52
C LYS A 92 -2.23 6.64 -18.45
N GLU A 93 -2.28 5.95 -19.59
CA GLU A 93 -1.18 5.89 -20.55
C GLU A 93 -0.83 7.29 -21.11
N GLN A 94 -1.84 8.09 -21.47
CA GLN A 94 -1.62 9.44 -22.00
C GLN A 94 -1.00 10.38 -20.96
N THR A 95 -1.41 10.26 -19.70
CA THR A 95 -0.89 11.10 -18.60
C THR A 95 0.48 10.65 -18.11
N GLU A 96 0.81 9.35 -18.20
CA GLU A 96 2.16 8.84 -17.96
C GLU A 96 3.11 9.28 -19.07
N ASN A 97 2.73 9.16 -20.34
CA ASN A 97 3.55 9.57 -21.48
C ASN A 97 3.83 11.08 -21.50
N ALA A 98 2.83 11.92 -21.22
CA ALA A 98 3.00 13.37 -21.16
C ALA A 98 4.01 13.83 -20.08
N ASN A 99 4.10 13.09 -18.97
CA ASN A 99 5.07 13.38 -17.91
C ASN A 99 6.52 13.01 -18.30
N HIS A 100 6.73 11.96 -19.10
CA HIS A 100 8.07 11.56 -19.56
C HIS A 100 8.63 12.53 -20.61
N SER A 101 7.79 13.06 -21.51
CA SER A 101 8.19 14.06 -22.51
C SER A 101 8.59 15.43 -21.94
N SER A 102 8.23 15.73 -20.69
CA SER A 102 8.55 17.01 -20.03
C SER A 102 9.88 17.01 -19.26
N GLY A 103 10.59 15.88 -19.22
CA GLY A 103 11.82 15.68 -18.44
C GLY A 103 13.14 15.89 -19.20
N GLY A 104 13.11 16.25 -20.49
CA GLY A 104 14.31 16.31 -21.33
C GLY A 104 14.32 17.44 -22.36
N ALA A 105 14.71 18.66 -21.94
CA ALA A 105 15.29 19.75 -22.74
C ALA A 105 15.49 20.98 -21.83
N ASN A 106 16.57 21.78 -21.82
CA ASN A 106 17.92 21.76 -22.38
C ASN A 106 18.68 22.91 -21.66
N GLY A 107 20.01 22.85 -21.67
CA GLY A 107 20.89 23.91 -21.20
C GLY A 107 20.83 25.23 -22.00
N SER A 108 21.43 26.24 -21.37
CA SER A 108 22.01 27.46 -21.95
C SER A 108 21.33 28.09 -23.18
N LYS A 109 20.60 29.20 -22.98
CA LYS A 109 20.71 30.41 -23.83
C LYS A 109 20.10 31.65 -23.17
N ARG A 110 20.85 32.76 -23.29
CA ARG A 110 20.63 34.13 -22.81
C ARG A 110 19.27 34.75 -23.20
N PRO A 111 18.80 35.80 -22.50
CA PRO A 111 17.46 36.34 -22.64
C PRO A 111 17.36 37.33 -23.81
N ARG A 112 16.20 37.35 -24.47
CA ARG A 112 15.80 38.39 -25.44
C ARG A 112 14.59 39.12 -24.87
N LYS A 113 14.71 40.43 -24.66
CA LYS A 113 13.63 41.33 -24.22
C LYS A 113 12.64 41.55 -25.37
N THR A 114 11.33 41.42 -25.10
CA THR A 114 10.27 42.23 -25.72
C THR A 114 9.05 42.30 -24.80
N ASN A 115 8.57 43.52 -24.55
CA ASN A 115 7.32 43.86 -23.86
C ASN A 115 6.10 43.56 -24.76
N ALA A 116 5.03 42.96 -24.21
CA ALA A 116 3.64 43.29 -24.56
C ALA A 116 2.65 42.52 -23.65
N ARG A 117 1.94 43.27 -22.79
CA ARG A 117 0.64 43.01 -22.16
C ARG A 117 0.36 41.58 -21.67
N ASP A 118 0.48 41.38 -20.36
CA ASP A 118 0.08 40.16 -19.66
C ASP A 118 -1.44 39.90 -19.73
N PRO A 119 -1.89 38.74 -20.27
CA PRO A 119 -3.16 38.15 -19.89
C PRO A 119 -2.98 37.36 -18.58
N LYS A 120 -4.05 37.31 -17.77
CA LYS A 120 -4.14 36.67 -16.44
C LYS A 120 -3.42 35.30 -16.35
N PRO A 121 -2.73 34.99 -15.24
CA PRO A 121 -2.07 33.70 -15.05
C PRO A 121 -3.11 32.61 -14.74
N GLY A 122 -3.64 32.00 -15.81
CA GLY A 122 -4.33 30.71 -15.76
C GLY A 122 -3.33 29.56 -15.89
N LEU A 123 -3.50 28.54 -15.05
CA LEU A 123 -2.89 27.21 -15.16
C LEU A 123 -1.35 27.15 -15.28
N ARG A 124 -0.64 27.50 -14.20
CA ARG A 124 0.71 26.95 -13.98
C ARG A 124 0.61 25.52 -13.45
N GLY A 125 0.47 24.57 -14.37
CA GLY A 125 0.90 23.20 -14.16
C GLY A 125 2.43 23.15 -14.13
N ALA A 126 3.02 23.09 -12.93
CA ALA A 126 4.44 22.75 -12.74
C ALA A 126 4.83 22.37 -11.29
N ALA A 127 3.88 21.94 -10.43
CA ALA A 127 4.18 21.52 -9.05
C ALA A 127 3.57 20.17 -8.62
N ASN A 128 2.72 19.55 -9.47
CA ASN A 128 1.94 18.34 -9.14
C ASN A 128 2.11 17.24 -10.21
N SER A 129 3.36 16.89 -10.54
CA SER A 129 3.64 15.79 -11.47
C SER A 129 3.43 14.43 -10.80
N TRP A 130 3.06 13.43 -11.59
CA TRP A 130 2.82 12.06 -11.14
C TRP A 130 4.06 11.46 -10.44
N GLY A 131 5.27 11.78 -10.91
CA GLY A 131 6.51 11.37 -10.26
C GLY A 131 6.76 12.02 -8.88
N GLY A 132 6.12 13.17 -8.59
CA GLY A 132 6.10 13.74 -7.25
C GLY A 132 5.22 12.96 -6.29
N ASP A 133 4.11 12.40 -6.79
CA ASP A 133 3.20 11.56 -6.00
C ASP A 133 3.86 10.24 -5.62
N ASP A 134 4.60 9.58 -6.52
CA ASP A 134 5.25 8.29 -6.23
C ASP A 134 6.24 8.39 -5.06
N ARG A 135 7.05 9.45 -5.03
CA ARG A 135 7.99 9.70 -3.92
C ARG A 135 7.26 9.99 -2.61
N ARG A 136 6.08 10.62 -2.65
CA ARG A 136 5.26 10.85 -1.45
C ARG A 136 4.57 9.58 -1.00
N LEU A 137 4.05 8.79 -1.93
CA LEU A 137 3.43 7.49 -1.68
C LEU A 137 4.42 6.55 -0.99
N ALA A 138 5.64 6.41 -1.53
CA ALA A 138 6.69 5.60 -0.92
C ALA A 138 6.95 5.99 0.55
N ARG A 139 7.01 7.30 0.85
CA ARG A 139 7.17 7.80 2.22
C ARG A 139 5.98 7.48 3.12
N VAL A 140 4.76 7.59 2.61
CA VAL A 140 3.53 7.27 3.36
C VAL A 140 3.45 5.78 3.67
N LEU A 141 3.72 4.91 2.70
CA LEU A 141 3.74 3.45 2.88
C LEU A 141 4.83 3.02 3.86
N ALA A 142 6.03 3.61 3.77
CA ALA A 142 7.10 3.36 4.74
C ALA A 142 6.66 3.71 6.16
N ARG A 143 5.96 4.84 6.37
CA ARG A 143 5.41 5.23 7.68
C ARG A 143 4.33 4.26 8.18
N ARG A 144 3.46 3.76 7.30
CA ARG A 144 2.45 2.75 7.63
C ARG A 144 3.12 1.48 8.16
N GLN A 145 4.19 1.02 7.50
CA GLN A 145 4.97 -0.14 7.93
C GLN A 145 5.64 0.10 9.29
N THR A 146 6.28 1.26 9.50
CA THR A 146 6.90 1.61 10.78
C THR A 146 5.87 1.70 11.91
N ARG A 147 4.69 2.28 11.68
CA ARG A 147 3.63 2.39 12.70
C ARG A 147 3.08 1.03 13.08
N SER A 148 2.84 0.15 12.10
CA SER A 148 2.46 -1.24 12.36
C SER A 148 3.54 -1.93 13.18
N GLN A 149 4.81 -1.85 12.77
CA GLN A 149 5.93 -2.44 13.51
C GLN A 149 6.09 -1.88 14.93
N ALA A 150 5.91 -0.58 15.12
CA ALA A 150 5.97 0.07 16.44
C ALA A 150 4.80 -0.36 17.34
N PHE A 151 3.59 -0.51 16.78
CA PHE A 151 2.44 -1.07 17.48
C PHE A 151 2.69 -2.54 17.88
N PHE A 152 3.24 -3.34 16.98
CA PHE A 152 3.65 -4.72 17.29
C PHE A 152 4.73 -4.76 18.36
N ALA A 153 5.71 -3.85 18.31
CA ALA A 153 6.78 -3.73 19.30
C ALA A 153 6.29 -3.40 20.70
N SER A 154 5.40 -2.41 20.84
CA SER A 154 4.83 -2.03 22.15
C SER A 154 3.96 -3.13 22.75
N ALA A 155 3.44 -4.03 21.92
CA ALA A 155 2.54 -5.09 22.35
C ALA A 155 3.20 -6.47 22.33
N ALA A 156 4.50 -6.64 22.09
CA ALA A 156 5.13 -7.97 21.92
C ALA A 156 4.77 -8.98 23.04
N GLY A 157 4.77 -8.53 24.30
CA GLY A 157 4.35 -9.36 25.43
C GLY A 157 2.84 -9.53 25.59
N GLN A 158 2.04 -8.60 25.08
CA GLN A 158 0.58 -8.68 25.04
C GLN A 158 0.08 -9.51 23.84
N TRP A 159 0.83 -9.55 22.74
CA TRP A 159 0.53 -10.29 21.52
C TRP A 159 0.53 -11.79 21.74
N ASP A 160 1.45 -12.29 22.58
CA ASP A 160 1.46 -13.71 22.93
C ASP A 160 0.22 -14.09 23.75
N LYS A 161 -0.20 -13.24 24.69
CA LYS A 161 -1.43 -13.43 25.48
C LYS A 161 -2.68 -13.32 24.62
N LEU A 162 -2.78 -12.26 23.80
CA LEU A 162 -3.90 -12.02 22.91
C LEU A 162 -4.02 -13.13 21.86
N ARG A 163 -2.91 -13.66 21.35
CA ARG A 163 -2.93 -14.79 20.41
C ARG A 163 -3.44 -16.06 21.08
N ALA A 164 -3.00 -16.36 22.31
CA ALA A 164 -3.52 -17.51 23.06
C ALA A 164 -5.02 -17.36 23.38
N GLU A 165 -5.47 -16.15 23.73
CA GLU A 165 -6.90 -15.88 24.00
C GLU A 165 -7.79 -15.96 22.74
N LEU A 166 -7.30 -15.46 21.60
CA LEU A 166 -8.09 -15.41 20.35
C LEU A 166 -8.03 -16.69 19.51
N PHE A 167 -6.89 -17.40 19.54
CA PHE A 167 -6.63 -18.54 18.66
C PHE A 167 -6.37 -19.85 19.41
N GLY A 168 -6.42 -19.84 20.75
CA GLY A 168 -6.15 -21.00 21.60
C GLY A 168 -4.68 -21.46 21.56
N ASP A 169 -4.40 -22.58 22.25
CA ASP A 169 -3.16 -23.33 22.04
C ASP A 169 -3.25 -24.02 20.68
N ARG A 170 -2.32 -23.71 19.77
CA ARG A 170 -2.33 -24.18 18.36
C ARG A 170 -2.29 -25.71 18.27
N PHE A 171 -3.45 -26.34 18.28
CA PHE A 171 -3.60 -27.79 18.11
C PHE A 171 -3.28 -28.22 16.67
N ASP A 172 -3.51 -27.33 15.70
CA ASP A 172 -3.39 -27.56 14.25
C ASP A 172 -1.94 -27.83 13.81
N LEU A 173 -0.95 -27.31 14.54
CA LEU A 173 0.46 -27.52 14.22
C LEU A 173 0.93 -28.94 14.50
N TRP A 174 0.29 -29.65 15.44
CA TRP A 174 0.67 -31.03 15.77
C TRP A 174 0.41 -32.00 14.62
N ALA A 175 -0.60 -31.73 13.78
CA ALA A 175 -0.84 -32.50 12.58
C ALA A 175 0.31 -32.35 11.56
N LEU A 176 0.83 -31.12 11.41
CA LEU A 176 1.94 -30.83 10.49
C LEU A 176 3.26 -31.43 10.97
N ILE A 177 3.46 -31.57 12.29
CA ILE A 177 4.67 -32.18 12.86
C ILE A 177 4.88 -33.63 12.35
N THR A 178 3.80 -34.38 12.08
CA THR A 178 3.92 -35.75 11.53
C THR A 178 4.45 -35.81 10.10
N LEU A 179 4.40 -34.69 9.37
CA LEU A 179 4.88 -34.56 8.00
C LEU A 179 6.29 -33.96 7.93
N LEU A 180 6.87 -33.55 9.06
CA LEU A 180 8.19 -32.94 9.10
C LEU A 180 9.27 -34.01 9.02
N ASP A 181 10.30 -33.72 8.23
CA ASP A 181 11.52 -34.49 8.17
C ASP A 181 12.63 -33.82 9.00
N ARG A 182 13.39 -34.64 9.74
CA ARG A 182 14.50 -34.19 10.58
C ARG A 182 15.63 -33.54 9.80
N ASP A 183 15.74 -33.79 8.49
CA ASP A 183 16.82 -33.22 7.67
C ASP A 183 16.48 -31.83 7.08
N TRP A 184 15.25 -31.33 7.27
CA TRP A 184 14.78 -30.09 6.67
C TRP A 184 15.35 -28.82 7.31
N ILE A 185 15.56 -27.81 6.47
CA ILE A 185 15.78 -26.42 6.86
C ILE A 185 14.50 -25.65 6.60
N VAL A 186 13.87 -25.13 7.66
CA VAL A 186 12.55 -24.47 7.58
C VAL A 186 12.69 -22.97 7.76
N GLY A 187 12.03 -22.19 6.89
CA GLY A 187 11.90 -20.75 7.06
C GLY A 187 10.58 -20.37 7.75
N ASP A 188 10.66 -19.68 8.88
CA ASP A 188 9.50 -19.11 9.58
C ASP A 188 9.39 -17.62 9.21
N LEU A 189 8.54 -17.32 8.22
CA LEU A 189 8.41 -16.01 7.58
C LEU A 189 7.36 -15.16 8.29
N GLY A 190 7.80 -14.07 8.93
CA GLY A 190 6.96 -13.32 9.88
C GLY A 190 6.91 -14.02 11.24
N CYS A 191 8.07 -14.49 11.73
CA CYS A 191 8.16 -15.36 12.91
C CYS A 191 7.62 -14.72 14.19
N GLY A 192 7.45 -13.38 14.22
CA GLY A 192 6.98 -12.65 15.39
C GLY A 192 7.88 -12.92 16.60
N THR A 193 7.28 -13.36 17.70
CA THR A 193 7.96 -13.70 18.95
C THR A 193 8.60 -15.11 18.94
N GLY A 194 8.60 -15.82 17.80
CA GLY A 194 9.32 -17.10 17.61
C GLY A 194 8.61 -18.34 18.17
N GLN A 195 7.30 -18.28 18.44
CA GLN A 195 6.55 -19.42 19.00
C GLN A 195 6.50 -20.63 18.05
N LEU A 196 6.29 -20.40 16.75
CA LEU A 196 6.29 -21.48 15.77
C LEU A 196 7.68 -22.07 15.62
N SER A 197 8.69 -21.21 15.47
CA SER A 197 10.10 -21.60 15.43
C SER A 197 10.50 -22.50 16.61
N GLU A 198 10.06 -22.19 17.83
CA GLU A 198 10.33 -23.00 19.03
C GLU A 198 9.68 -24.39 18.94
N ALA A 199 8.44 -24.46 18.47
CA ALA A 199 7.71 -25.72 18.32
C ALA A 199 8.29 -26.63 17.23
N LEU A 200 8.83 -26.05 16.15
CA LEU A 200 9.42 -26.79 15.03
C LEU A 200 10.84 -27.29 15.33
N ALA A 201 11.60 -26.56 16.15
CA ALA A 201 13.01 -26.84 16.42
C ALA A 201 13.32 -28.33 16.76
N PRO A 202 12.51 -29.07 17.55
CA PRO A 202 12.80 -30.47 17.87
C PRO A 202 12.69 -31.45 16.69
N PHE A 203 12.02 -31.05 15.60
CA PHE A 203 11.58 -31.94 14.52
C PHE A 203 12.32 -31.72 13.20
N VAL A 204 13.15 -30.69 13.08
CA VAL A 204 13.83 -30.32 11.83
C VAL A 204 15.31 -30.03 12.06
N ARG A 205 16.11 -30.02 11.00
CA ARG A 205 17.57 -29.78 11.06
C ARG A 205 17.86 -28.36 11.49
N HIS A 206 17.13 -27.39 10.95
CA HIS A 206 17.35 -25.98 11.24
C HIS A 206 16.11 -25.13 10.99
N VAL A 207 15.90 -24.09 11.80
CA VAL A 207 14.84 -23.09 11.59
C VAL A 207 15.45 -21.71 11.40
N ILE A 208 15.08 -21.03 10.32
CA ILE A 208 15.44 -19.64 10.01
C ILE A 208 14.21 -18.77 10.27
N ALA A 209 14.19 -18.10 11.41
CA ALA A 209 13.12 -17.22 11.84
C ALA A 209 13.35 -15.79 11.29
N VAL A 210 12.46 -15.32 10.42
CA VAL A 210 12.59 -14.04 9.72
C VAL A 210 11.46 -13.10 10.14
N ASP A 211 11.81 -11.89 10.58
CA ASP A 211 10.84 -10.83 10.84
C ASP A 211 11.40 -9.46 10.45
N ALA A 212 10.53 -8.54 10.06
CA ALA A 212 10.92 -7.18 9.70
C ALA A 212 11.11 -6.28 10.95
N SER A 213 10.50 -6.65 12.08
CA SER A 213 10.45 -5.90 13.32
C SER A 213 11.59 -6.30 14.26
N ALA A 214 12.53 -5.38 14.51
CA ALA A 214 13.63 -5.62 15.43
C ALA A 214 13.16 -5.99 16.86
N PRO A 215 12.10 -5.37 17.43
CA PRO A 215 11.56 -5.78 18.72
C PRO A 215 10.98 -7.21 18.73
N MET A 216 10.33 -7.65 17.64
CA MET A 216 9.88 -9.05 17.51
C MET A 216 11.07 -10.00 17.52
N LEU A 217 12.12 -9.70 16.75
CA LEU A 217 13.35 -10.50 16.72
C LEU A 217 14.06 -10.55 18.07
N THR A 218 14.06 -9.47 18.85
CA THR A 218 14.59 -9.46 20.21
C THR A 218 13.80 -10.42 21.11
N ALA A 219 12.46 -10.39 21.03
CA ALA A 219 11.60 -11.32 21.77
C ALA A 219 11.79 -12.77 21.31
N ALA A 220 11.84 -13.02 20.00
CA ALA A 220 12.10 -14.34 19.42
C ALA A 220 13.45 -14.90 19.87
N ARG A 221 14.52 -14.10 19.82
CA ARG A 221 15.85 -14.52 20.28
C ARG A 221 15.86 -14.88 21.76
N LYS A 222 15.08 -14.17 22.60
CA LYS A 222 14.93 -14.49 24.01
C LYS A 222 14.21 -15.83 24.23
N ARG A 223 13.15 -16.12 23.45
CA ARG A 223 12.41 -17.38 23.50
C ARG A 223 13.30 -18.54 23.05
N LEU A 224 13.88 -18.42 21.85
CA LEU A 224 14.72 -19.42 21.18
C LEU A 224 16.12 -19.59 21.79
N ARG A 225 16.41 -18.97 22.94
CA ARG A 225 17.73 -19.09 23.59
C ARG A 225 18.10 -20.52 23.97
N HIS A 226 17.10 -21.40 24.10
CA HIS A 226 17.26 -22.79 24.52
C HIS A 226 17.39 -23.76 23.34
N THR A 227 17.10 -23.30 22.12
CA THR A 227 17.18 -24.10 20.91
C THR A 227 18.51 -23.87 20.22
N THR A 228 19.23 -24.95 19.86
CA THR A 228 20.57 -24.87 19.26
C THR A 228 20.55 -24.79 17.74
N ASN A 229 19.42 -25.11 17.12
CA ASN A 229 19.23 -25.22 15.68
C ASN A 229 18.33 -24.12 15.12
N THR A 230 18.30 -22.95 15.74
CA THR A 230 17.45 -21.83 15.31
C THR A 230 18.27 -20.56 15.09
N GLU A 231 18.01 -19.85 14.00
CA GLU A 231 18.62 -18.55 13.68
C GLU A 231 17.55 -17.48 13.53
N THR A 232 17.79 -16.26 14.03
CA THR A 232 16.91 -15.11 13.79
C THR A 232 17.54 -14.15 12.78
N ARG A 233 16.81 -13.80 11.72
CA ARG A 233 17.25 -12.87 10.67
C ARG A 233 16.27 -11.72 10.51
N LYS A 234 16.79 -10.52 10.26
CA LYS A 234 15.98 -9.39 9.83
C LYS A 234 15.75 -9.46 8.33
N GLY A 235 14.50 -9.47 7.90
CA GLY A 235 14.13 -9.53 6.49
C GLY A 235 12.79 -8.86 6.22
N GLN A 236 12.58 -8.43 4.99
CA GLN A 236 11.27 -8.01 4.48
C GLN A 236 10.81 -9.01 3.43
N LEU A 237 9.53 -9.34 3.45
CA LEU A 237 8.87 -10.22 2.49
C LEU A 237 8.17 -9.40 1.42
#